data_AF-A0A7C2FIA5-F1
#
_entry.id   AF-A0A7C2FIA5-F1
#
_cell.length_a   1.000
_cell.length_b   1.000
_cell.length_c   1.000
_cell.angle_alpha   90.00
_cell.angle_beta   90.00
_cell.angle_gamma   90.00
#
_symmetry.space_group_name_H-M   'P 1'
#
loop_
_entity.id
_entity.type
_entity.pdbx_description
1 polymer ?
#
loop_
_entity_poly.entity_id
_entity_poly.type
_entity_poly.pdbx_seq_one_letter_code
_entity_poly.pdbx_strand_id
1 'polypeptide(L)'
;FWAKKRKKKLVSAKDVFYAIDKHIARHDLVEEKIQDSILENTLNVDVKGFKVGQVNGLAVYDLGDYSFGKPSRITVNTFIGSKGIINIEREAKLSGRIHDKGMLVLSGYFSQKFGADMPLSFAASITFEQSYGTIDGDSASSTELYGLLSSLSEIPINQGIAVTGSVNQKGEVQAIGGVNEKIEGFFRICKARKLTGEQGVIIPKANVQNLMLNEEVIQAVKDKKFTIWSVDHIEDGIRILTGIGCGQKHKDGSYTEDSIFEKVRLRLVEFARLSRTFNKNLLNDKKTEEKNEEEE
;
A
#
# COMPACT_ATOMS: atom_id res chain seq x y z
N PHE A 1 10.93 7.38 -40.11
CA PHE A 1 12.41 7.56 -40.07
C PHE A 1 13.17 6.23 -40.07
N TRP A 2 12.95 5.34 -39.08
CA TRP A 2 13.73 4.10 -38.92
C TRP A 2 13.66 3.11 -40.09
N ALA A 3 12.48 2.89 -40.68
CA ALA A 3 12.33 2.05 -41.89
C ALA A 3 13.21 2.55 -43.05
N LYS A 4 13.29 3.88 -43.26
CA LYS A 4 14.18 4.50 -44.26
C LYS A 4 15.65 4.27 -43.90
N LYS A 5 16.04 4.42 -42.63
CA LYS A 5 17.41 4.16 -42.15
C LYS A 5 17.83 2.70 -42.39
N ARG A 6 16.89 1.76 -42.29
CA ARG A 6 17.06 0.33 -42.60
C ARG A 6 16.88 -0.01 -44.09
N LYS A 7 16.76 0.98 -44.97
CA LYS A 7 16.53 0.83 -46.42
C LYS A 7 15.30 -0.05 -46.75
N LYS A 8 14.24 0.03 -45.94
CA LYS A 8 12.96 -0.65 -46.17
C LYS A 8 11.92 0.33 -46.74
N LYS A 9 11.13 -0.16 -47.70
CA LYS A 9 10.05 0.61 -48.35
C LYS A 9 8.80 0.74 -47.48
N LEU A 10 8.55 -0.24 -46.60
CA LEU A 10 7.40 -0.28 -45.69
C LEU A 10 7.88 -0.27 -44.24
N VAL A 11 7.08 0.33 -43.36
CA VAL A 11 7.29 0.32 -41.91
C VAL A 11 6.93 -1.05 -41.37
N SER A 12 7.82 -1.65 -40.59
CA SER A 12 7.59 -2.93 -39.89
C SER A 12 7.38 -2.71 -38.40
N ALA A 13 6.82 -3.71 -37.70
CA ALA A 13 6.70 -3.69 -36.24
C ALA A 13 8.05 -3.39 -35.55
N LYS A 14 9.15 -3.95 -36.06
CA LYS A 14 10.51 -3.68 -35.58
C LYS A 14 10.90 -2.19 -35.65
N ASP A 15 10.42 -1.47 -36.67
CA ASP A 15 10.71 -0.04 -36.80
C ASP A 15 9.91 0.80 -35.82
N VAL A 16 8.69 0.36 -35.48
CA VAL A 16 7.81 1.01 -34.50
C VAL A 16 8.35 0.80 -33.10
N PHE A 17 8.66 -0.45 -32.70
CA PHE A 17 9.26 -0.74 -31.40
C PHE A 17 10.56 0.01 -31.19
N TYR A 18 11.45 -0.02 -32.18
CA TYR A 18 12.70 0.74 -32.09
C TYR A 18 12.49 2.26 -32.00
N ALA A 19 11.40 2.79 -32.56
CA ALA A 19 11.03 4.20 -32.38
C ALA A 19 10.63 4.50 -30.93
N ILE A 20 9.83 3.62 -30.33
CA ILE A 20 9.37 3.70 -28.95
C ILE A 20 10.56 3.58 -28.01
N ASP A 21 11.43 2.58 -28.18
CA ASP A 21 12.64 2.40 -27.35
C ASP A 21 13.53 3.64 -27.37
N LYS A 22 13.73 4.24 -28.56
CA LYS A 22 14.51 5.48 -28.67
C LYS A 22 13.79 6.69 -28.09
N HIS A 23 12.46 6.71 -28.08
CA HIS A 23 11.70 7.75 -27.41
C HIS A 23 11.89 7.67 -25.89
N ILE A 24 11.72 6.47 -25.31
CA ILE A 24 11.91 6.21 -23.89
C ILE A 24 13.34 6.58 -23.46
N ALA A 25 14.35 6.06 -24.15
CA ALA A 25 15.77 6.29 -23.85
C ALA A 25 16.24 7.76 -23.92
N ARG A 26 15.40 8.69 -24.41
CA ARG A 26 15.70 10.13 -24.40
C ARG A 26 15.07 10.85 -23.21
N HIS A 27 14.08 10.26 -22.56
CA HIS A 27 13.27 10.89 -21.52
C HIS A 27 13.30 10.14 -20.18
N ASP A 28 13.87 8.94 -20.14
CA ASP A 28 13.88 8.05 -18.97
C ASP A 28 15.00 8.34 -17.96
N LEU A 29 15.86 9.32 -18.18
CA LEU A 29 16.98 9.66 -17.26
C LEU A 29 16.53 9.82 -15.80
N VAL A 30 15.38 10.48 -15.57
CA VAL A 30 14.84 10.68 -14.22
C VAL A 30 14.42 9.35 -13.60
N GLU A 31 13.78 8.48 -14.39
CA GLU A 31 13.41 7.15 -13.93
C GLU A 31 14.66 6.31 -13.63
N GLU A 32 15.65 6.30 -14.53
CA GLU A 32 16.91 5.58 -14.36
C GLU A 32 17.59 5.99 -13.04
N LYS A 33 17.68 7.29 -12.75
CA LYS A 33 18.27 7.80 -11.50
C LYS A 33 17.51 7.36 -10.25
N ILE A 34 16.18 7.30 -10.32
CA ILE A 34 15.36 6.79 -9.21
C ILE A 34 15.58 5.29 -9.04
N GLN A 35 15.64 4.53 -10.13
CA GLN A 35 15.93 3.10 -10.10
C GLN A 35 17.32 2.83 -9.51
N ASP A 36 18.36 3.53 -9.99
CA ASP A 36 19.73 3.48 -9.44
C ASP A 36 19.70 3.70 -7.93
N SER A 37 19.02 4.76 -7.48
CA SER A 37 18.90 5.08 -6.05
C SER A 37 18.25 3.95 -5.23
N ILE A 38 17.26 3.25 -5.80
CA ILE A 38 16.65 2.07 -5.16
C ILE A 38 17.63 0.89 -5.15
N LEU A 39 18.35 0.65 -6.23
CA LEU A 39 19.29 -0.47 -6.35
C LEU A 39 20.51 -0.31 -5.43
N GLU A 40 20.96 0.92 -5.24
CA GLU A 40 22.04 1.29 -4.32
C GLU A 40 21.58 1.33 -2.84
N ASN A 41 20.29 1.15 -2.57
CA ASN A 41 19.66 1.29 -1.25
C ASN A 41 19.75 2.70 -0.65
N THR A 42 19.91 3.72 -1.50
CA THR A 42 19.67 5.12 -1.12
C THR A 42 18.17 5.35 -0.90
N LEU A 43 17.33 4.73 -1.73
CA LEU A 43 15.88 4.63 -1.53
C LEU A 43 15.50 3.20 -1.14
N ASN A 44 14.81 3.08 -0.01
CA ASN A 44 14.51 1.80 0.61
C ASN A 44 13.22 1.22 0.05
N VAL A 45 13.34 0.22 -0.82
CA VAL A 45 12.22 -0.60 -1.31
C VAL A 45 12.61 -2.06 -1.15
N ASP A 46 11.90 -2.80 -0.32
CA ASP A 46 12.14 -4.23 -0.16
C ASP A 46 11.37 -4.98 -1.27
N VAL A 47 11.99 -5.99 -1.89
CA VAL A 47 11.36 -6.82 -2.95
C VAL A 47 11.37 -8.31 -2.60
N LYS A 48 11.64 -8.61 -1.33
CA LYS A 48 11.71 -9.96 -0.75
C LYS A 48 11.53 -9.88 0.77
N GLY A 49 11.17 -11.01 1.37
CA GLY A 49 11.00 -11.11 2.82
C GLY A 49 9.65 -10.58 3.29
N PHE A 50 9.48 -10.53 4.61
CA PHE A 50 8.19 -10.28 5.24
C PHE A 50 8.35 -9.23 6.36
N LYS A 51 7.44 -8.26 6.42
CA LYS A 51 7.48 -7.16 7.40
C LYS A 51 6.08 -6.81 7.90
N VAL A 52 5.94 -6.61 9.21
CA VAL A 52 4.69 -6.14 9.84
C VAL A 52 4.54 -4.65 9.58
N GLY A 53 3.33 -4.22 9.20
CA GLY A 53 3.00 -2.81 9.01
C GLY A 53 3.75 -2.12 7.87
N GLN A 54 4.42 -2.86 6.99
CA GLN A 54 5.15 -2.30 5.84
C GLN A 54 4.61 -2.92 4.55
N VAL A 55 4.36 -2.09 3.55
CA VAL A 55 3.84 -2.53 2.25
C VAL A 55 4.35 -1.62 1.13
N ASN A 56 4.57 -2.19 -0.06
CA ASN A 56 4.97 -1.43 -1.23
C ASN A 56 3.73 -0.85 -1.94
N GLY A 57 3.58 0.47 -1.89
CA GLY A 57 2.66 1.22 -2.75
C GLY A 57 3.27 1.54 -4.10
N LEU A 58 2.44 1.93 -5.07
CA LEU A 58 2.87 2.31 -6.42
C LEU A 58 2.34 3.70 -6.77
N ALA A 59 3.25 4.61 -7.09
CA ALA A 59 2.95 5.95 -7.58
C ALA A 59 3.26 6.05 -9.07
N VAL A 60 2.67 7.05 -9.74
CA VAL A 60 3.02 7.42 -11.12
C VAL A 60 3.66 8.80 -11.07
N TYR A 61 4.80 8.92 -11.74
CA TYR A 61 5.45 10.20 -12.01
C TYR A 61 5.16 10.54 -13.45
N ASP A 62 4.54 11.70 -13.67
CA ASP A 62 4.26 12.23 -14.98
C ASP A 62 5.13 13.48 -15.22
N LEU A 63 6.00 13.39 -16.22
CA LEU A 63 6.88 14.47 -16.67
C LEU A 63 6.33 15.16 -17.93
N GLY A 64 5.08 14.89 -18.30
CA GLY A 64 4.41 15.38 -19.51
C GLY A 64 4.67 14.47 -20.70
N ASP A 65 5.90 14.46 -21.20
CA ASP A 65 6.27 13.64 -22.38
C ASP A 65 6.64 12.19 -22.00
N TYR A 66 6.77 11.91 -20.70
CA TYR A 66 7.13 10.59 -20.19
C TYR A 66 6.49 10.35 -18.82
N SER A 67 5.89 9.17 -18.65
CA SER A 67 5.28 8.74 -17.40
C SER A 67 5.85 7.38 -17.00
N PHE A 68 6.13 7.20 -15.71
CA PHE A 68 6.66 5.94 -15.18
C PHE A 68 6.16 5.66 -13.76
N GLY A 69 6.11 4.37 -13.41
CA GLY A 69 5.76 3.94 -12.06
C GLY A 69 6.96 3.93 -11.14
N LYS A 70 6.74 4.34 -9.89
CA LYS A 70 7.73 4.26 -8.81
C LYS A 70 7.14 3.48 -7.64
N PRO A 71 7.79 2.40 -7.17
CA PRO A 71 7.42 1.79 -5.91
C PRO A 71 7.85 2.67 -4.74
N SER A 72 6.96 2.79 -3.77
CA SER A 72 7.17 3.56 -2.54
C SER A 72 6.89 2.67 -1.34
N ARG A 73 7.79 2.69 -0.37
CA ARG A 73 7.58 2.01 0.91
C ARG A 73 6.59 2.81 1.74
N ILE A 74 5.52 2.15 2.17
CA ILE A 74 4.54 2.72 3.10
C ILE A 74 4.68 1.97 4.42
N THR A 75 4.78 2.71 5.52
CA THR A 75 4.85 2.16 6.88
C THR A 75 3.63 2.58 7.69
N VAL A 76 3.19 1.68 8.56
CA VAL A 76 2.03 1.85 9.41
C VAL A 76 2.35 1.34 10.81
N ASN A 77 2.28 2.24 11.79
CA ASN A 77 2.41 1.90 13.20
C ASN A 77 1.07 2.11 13.88
N THR A 78 0.60 1.11 14.63
CA THR A 78 -0.58 1.24 15.48
C THR A 78 -0.21 1.19 16.95
N PHE A 79 -0.87 2.01 17.76
CA PHE A 79 -0.61 2.16 19.18
C PHE A 79 -1.88 2.57 19.94
N ILE A 80 -1.83 2.48 21.26
CA ILE A 80 -2.95 2.88 22.13
C ILE A 80 -3.10 4.39 22.06
N GLY A 81 -4.31 4.86 21.76
CA GLY A 81 -4.60 6.29 21.67
C GLY A 81 -6.00 6.57 21.16
N SER A 82 -6.39 7.85 21.16
CA SER A 82 -7.70 8.32 20.69
C SER A 82 -7.63 9.23 19.45
N LYS A 83 -6.43 9.43 18.89
CA LYS A 83 -6.21 10.33 17.75
C LYS A 83 -6.71 9.79 16.40
N GLY A 84 -7.11 8.51 16.33
CA GLY A 84 -7.50 7.87 15.08
C GLY A 84 -6.32 7.69 14.12
N ILE A 85 -6.60 7.70 12.81
CA ILE A 85 -5.58 7.55 11.77
C ILE A 85 -4.92 8.91 11.51
N ILE A 86 -3.61 8.97 11.75
CA ILE A 86 -2.74 10.11 11.50
C ILE A 86 -2.01 9.86 10.18
N ASN A 87 -2.23 10.75 9.22
CA ASN A 87 -1.51 10.80 7.95
C ASN A 87 -0.35 11.78 8.11
N ILE A 88 0.88 11.27 8.14
CA ILE A 88 2.09 12.08 8.36
C ILE A 88 2.27 13.10 7.23
N GLU A 89 1.97 12.73 5.99
CA GLU A 89 2.06 13.61 4.83
C GLU A 89 1.10 14.79 4.97
N ARG A 90 -0.10 14.56 5.51
CA ARG A 90 -1.06 15.63 5.78
C ARG A 90 -0.56 16.60 6.84
N GLU A 91 -0.06 16.08 7.95
CA GLU A 91 0.52 16.90 9.04
C GLU A 91 1.73 17.70 8.56
N ALA A 92 2.53 17.13 7.65
CA ALA A 92 3.69 17.77 7.02
C ALA A 92 3.33 18.71 5.85
N LYS A 93 2.05 18.85 5.48
CA LYS A 93 1.57 19.63 4.32
C LYS A 93 2.11 19.13 2.97
N LEU A 94 2.37 17.82 2.89
CA LEU A 94 2.77 17.08 1.69
C LEU A 94 1.63 16.23 1.11
N SER A 95 0.42 16.28 1.69
CA SER A 95 -0.75 15.54 1.19
C SER A 95 -1.71 16.45 0.43
N GLY A 96 -2.27 15.94 -0.67
CA GLY A 96 -3.37 16.57 -1.42
C GLY A 96 -4.76 16.16 -0.91
N ARG A 97 -5.79 16.82 -1.43
CA ARG A 97 -7.17 16.68 -0.92
C ARG A 97 -7.78 15.31 -1.19
N ILE A 98 -7.40 14.67 -2.30
CA ILE A 98 -7.95 13.36 -2.67
C ILE A 98 -7.35 12.29 -1.77
N HIS A 99 -6.05 12.40 -1.49
CA HIS A 99 -5.38 11.53 -0.54
C HIS A 99 -5.94 11.69 0.89
N ASP A 100 -6.13 12.93 1.36
CA ASP A 100 -6.77 13.22 2.66
C ASP A 100 -8.17 12.60 2.78
N LYS A 101 -8.98 12.65 1.70
CA LYS A 101 -10.28 11.98 1.63
C LYS A 101 -10.12 10.47 1.77
N GLY A 102 -9.11 9.87 1.13
CA GLY A 102 -8.79 8.45 1.24
C GLY A 102 -8.59 8.01 2.70
N MET A 103 -7.87 8.80 3.50
CA MET A 103 -7.68 8.52 4.93
C MET A 103 -8.98 8.51 5.75
N LEU A 104 -9.91 9.40 5.42
CA LEU A 104 -11.24 9.41 6.03
C LEU A 104 -12.06 8.18 5.63
N VAL A 105 -11.90 7.71 4.39
CA VAL A 105 -12.53 6.46 3.93
C VAL A 105 -12.00 5.25 4.70
N LEU A 106 -10.69 5.20 5.00
CA LEU A 106 -10.12 4.13 5.84
C LEU A 106 -10.70 4.15 7.25
N SER A 107 -10.85 5.35 7.84
CA SER A 107 -11.49 5.52 9.14
C SER A 107 -12.94 5.01 9.13
N GLY A 108 -13.69 5.29 8.06
CA GLY A 108 -15.05 4.79 7.85
C GLY A 108 -15.12 3.26 7.73
N TYR A 109 -14.21 2.66 6.96
CA TYR A 109 -14.09 1.20 6.84
C TYR A 109 -13.87 0.55 8.21
N PHE A 110 -12.88 1.03 8.98
CA PHE A 110 -12.60 0.47 10.31
C PHE A 110 -13.77 0.61 11.27
N SER A 111 -14.42 1.78 11.26
CA SER A 111 -15.61 2.05 12.08
C SER A 111 -16.74 1.08 11.75
N GLN A 112 -16.99 0.83 10.46
CA GLN A 112 -18.00 -0.12 10.02
C GLN A 112 -17.64 -1.58 10.32
N LYS A 113 -16.36 -1.95 10.19
CA LYS A 113 -15.91 -3.34 10.32
C LYS A 113 -15.75 -3.79 11.78
N PHE A 114 -15.26 -2.91 12.65
CA PHE A 114 -14.87 -3.23 14.02
C PHE A 114 -15.56 -2.37 15.10
N GLY A 115 -16.20 -1.26 14.73
CA GLY A 115 -16.77 -0.29 15.68
C GLY A 115 -18.16 -0.63 16.23
N ALA A 116 -18.79 -1.73 15.80
CA ALA A 116 -20.14 -2.09 16.24
C ALA A 116 -20.19 -2.51 17.72
N ASP A 117 -19.16 -3.22 18.20
CA ASP A 117 -19.19 -3.93 19.48
C ASP A 117 -18.28 -3.26 20.53
N MET A 118 -17.45 -2.29 20.12
CA MET A 118 -16.53 -1.55 21.00
C MET A 118 -16.09 -0.22 20.39
N PRO A 119 -15.77 0.80 21.21
CA PRO A 119 -15.15 2.03 20.72
C PRO A 119 -13.76 1.72 20.16
N LEU A 120 -13.43 2.33 19.02
CA LEU A 120 -12.09 2.25 18.42
C LEU A 120 -11.13 3.13 19.23
N SER A 121 -10.51 2.55 20.26
CA SER A 121 -9.50 3.22 21.10
C SER A 121 -8.08 2.93 20.62
N PHE A 122 -7.81 3.20 19.34
CA PHE A 122 -6.47 3.12 18.78
C PHE A 122 -6.10 4.40 18.03
N ALA A 123 -4.80 4.61 17.90
CA ALA A 123 -4.23 5.55 16.97
C ALA A 123 -3.30 4.80 16.01
N ALA A 124 -3.19 5.31 14.80
CA ALA A 124 -2.24 4.79 13.81
C ALA A 124 -1.51 5.95 13.15
N SER A 125 -0.24 5.78 12.82
CA SER A 125 0.52 6.69 11.98
C SER A 125 0.88 6.00 10.67
N ILE A 126 0.57 6.64 9.56
CA ILE A 126 0.87 6.17 8.20
C ILE A 126 1.82 7.17 7.56
N THR A 127 2.86 6.67 6.88
CA THR A 127 3.76 7.50 6.08
C THR A 127 4.29 6.78 4.84
N PHE A 128 4.56 7.57 3.81
CA PHE A 128 5.34 7.22 2.65
C PHE A 128 6.82 7.52 2.92
N GLU A 129 7.57 6.47 3.19
CA GLU A 129 8.98 6.59 3.53
C GLU A 129 9.78 7.19 2.38
N GLN A 130 10.66 8.14 2.73
CA GLN A 130 11.54 8.84 1.78
C GLN A 130 10.77 9.52 0.64
N SER A 131 9.53 9.95 0.91
CA SER A 131 8.77 10.84 0.06
C SER A 131 8.94 12.29 0.50
N TYR A 132 9.47 13.13 -0.39
CA TYR A 132 9.71 14.55 -0.15
C TYR A 132 8.84 15.46 -1.03
N GLY A 133 8.05 14.87 -1.92
CA GLY A 133 7.12 15.58 -2.80
C GLY A 133 5.69 15.47 -2.32
N THR A 134 4.81 16.25 -2.94
CA THR A 134 3.37 16.16 -2.69
C THR A 134 2.83 14.81 -3.16
N ILE A 135 2.04 14.16 -2.30
CA ILE A 135 1.29 12.93 -2.59
C ILE A 135 -0.18 13.29 -2.71
N ASP A 136 -0.80 12.94 -3.84
CA ASP A 136 -2.24 13.10 -4.04
C ASP A 136 -2.83 11.93 -4.85
N GLY A 137 -4.16 11.83 -4.81
CA GLY A 137 -4.91 10.68 -5.33
C GLY A 137 -5.22 9.66 -4.25
N ASP A 138 -6.13 8.73 -4.57
CA ASP A 138 -6.62 7.69 -3.65
C ASP A 138 -6.08 6.28 -3.97
N SER A 139 -5.19 6.18 -4.96
CA SER A 139 -4.72 4.89 -5.50
C SER A 139 -3.81 4.07 -4.56
N ALA A 140 -3.45 4.63 -3.40
CA ALA A 140 -2.72 3.95 -2.33
C ALA A 140 -3.61 3.53 -1.15
N SER A 141 -4.89 3.91 -1.13
CA SER A 141 -5.75 3.69 0.04
C SER A 141 -5.95 2.21 0.38
N SER A 142 -6.07 1.31 -0.61
CA SER A 142 -6.08 -0.13 -0.33
C SER A 142 -4.75 -0.61 0.26
N THR A 143 -3.63 -0.09 -0.24
CA THR A 143 -2.29 -0.38 0.24
C THR A 143 -2.12 0.00 1.72
N GLU A 144 -2.49 1.21 2.07
CA GLU A 144 -2.44 1.74 3.44
C GLU A 144 -3.35 0.94 4.38
N LEU A 145 -4.52 0.51 3.89
CA LEU A 145 -5.42 -0.37 4.64
C LEU A 145 -4.78 -1.74 4.92
N TYR A 146 -4.06 -2.33 3.98
CA TYR A 146 -3.30 -3.56 4.25
C TYR A 146 -2.22 -3.35 5.30
N GLY A 147 -1.51 -2.21 5.25
CA GLY A 147 -0.54 -1.82 6.27
C GLY A 147 -1.17 -1.73 7.68
N LEU A 148 -2.35 -1.11 7.79
CA LEU A 148 -3.12 -1.03 9.05
C LEU A 148 -3.54 -2.42 9.57
N LEU A 149 -4.10 -3.27 8.69
CA LEU A 149 -4.49 -4.63 9.07
C LEU A 149 -3.29 -5.46 9.52
N SER A 150 -2.16 -5.34 8.83
CA SER A 150 -0.90 -5.99 9.20
C SER A 150 -0.37 -5.51 10.54
N SER A 151 -0.32 -4.19 10.76
CA SER A 151 0.17 -3.58 12.00
C SER A 151 -0.68 -3.99 13.22
N LEU A 152 -2.01 -3.98 13.10
CA LEU A 152 -2.92 -4.40 14.16
C LEU A 152 -2.93 -5.92 14.43
N SER A 153 -2.80 -6.74 13.38
CA SER A 153 -2.79 -8.20 13.52
C SER A 153 -1.41 -8.78 13.86
N GLU A 154 -0.36 -7.98 13.77
CA GLU A 154 1.06 -8.39 13.81
C GLU A 154 1.42 -9.48 12.78
N ILE A 155 0.63 -9.61 11.71
CA ILE A 155 0.93 -10.54 10.62
C ILE A 155 1.74 -9.82 9.55
N PRO A 156 2.92 -10.35 9.17
CA PRO A 156 3.79 -9.66 8.24
C PRO A 156 3.32 -9.80 6.79
N ILE A 157 3.52 -8.75 6.00
CA ILE A 157 3.23 -8.69 4.58
C ILE A 157 4.45 -9.10 3.75
N ASN A 158 4.24 -9.89 2.70
CA ASN A 158 5.26 -10.22 1.71
C ASN A 158 5.71 -8.96 0.94
N GLN A 159 6.96 -8.57 1.12
CA GLN A 159 7.55 -7.40 0.45
C GLN A 159 7.89 -7.65 -1.02
N GLY A 160 7.82 -8.91 -1.49
CA GLY A 160 7.88 -9.22 -2.92
C GLY A 160 6.65 -8.74 -3.69
N ILE A 161 5.59 -8.31 -3.00
CA ILE A 161 4.32 -7.93 -3.61
C ILE A 161 4.11 -6.43 -3.41
N ALA A 162 3.87 -5.72 -4.52
CA ALA A 162 3.41 -4.33 -4.48
C ALA A 162 1.91 -4.24 -4.70
N VAL A 163 1.31 -3.15 -4.26
CA VAL A 163 -0.14 -2.96 -4.26
C VAL A 163 -0.48 -1.58 -4.80
N THR A 164 -1.50 -1.54 -5.67
CA THR A 164 -2.22 -0.32 -6.00
C THR A 164 -3.72 -0.58 -6.07
N GLY A 165 -4.50 0.42 -5.72
CA GLY A 165 -5.95 0.36 -5.76
C GLY A 165 -6.54 1.39 -4.81
N SER A 166 -7.61 2.05 -5.26
CA SER A 166 -8.46 2.81 -4.34
C SER A 166 -9.37 1.84 -3.58
N VAL A 167 -9.90 2.25 -2.42
CA VAL A 167 -10.86 1.46 -1.64
C VAL A 167 -11.96 2.35 -1.13
N ASN A 168 -13.20 1.84 -1.11
CA ASN A 168 -14.32 2.53 -0.49
C ASN A 168 -14.57 2.07 0.97
N GLN A 169 -15.54 2.70 1.65
CA GLN A 169 -15.85 2.37 3.05
C GLN A 169 -16.42 0.97 3.27
N LYS A 170 -16.76 0.24 2.20
CA LYS A 170 -17.23 -1.16 2.26
C LYS A 170 -16.09 -2.16 2.03
N GLY A 171 -14.90 -1.69 1.65
CA GLY A 171 -13.74 -2.53 1.35
C GLY A 171 -13.66 -2.97 -0.11
N GLU A 172 -14.51 -2.44 -0.98
CA GLU A 172 -14.45 -2.73 -2.41
C GLU A 172 -13.27 -1.98 -3.05
N VAL A 173 -12.44 -2.70 -3.80
CA VAL A 173 -11.25 -2.14 -4.46
C VAL A 173 -11.66 -1.52 -5.79
N GLN A 174 -11.26 -0.26 -5.98
CA GLN A 174 -11.72 0.59 -7.08
C GLN A 174 -10.59 0.87 -8.07
N ALA A 175 -10.97 1.14 -9.33
CA ALA A 175 -10.05 1.39 -10.42
C ALA A 175 -9.13 2.60 -10.14
N ILE A 176 -7.92 2.52 -10.69
CA ILE A 176 -6.89 3.56 -10.59
C ILE A 176 -6.37 3.94 -11.97
N GLY A 177 -5.73 5.12 -12.06
CA GLY A 177 -4.98 5.53 -13.24
C GLY A 177 -3.55 4.97 -13.25
N GLY A 178 -2.99 4.83 -14.47
CA GLY A 178 -1.59 4.46 -14.68
C GLY A 178 -1.21 3.05 -14.23
N VAL A 179 -2.12 2.07 -14.39
CA VAL A 179 -1.91 0.69 -13.93
C VAL A 179 -0.71 0.03 -14.60
N ASN A 180 -0.47 0.33 -15.89
CA ASN A 180 0.64 -0.26 -16.65
C ASN A 180 1.98 0.26 -16.14
N GLU A 181 2.10 1.58 -16.00
CA GLU A 181 3.29 2.27 -15.51
C GLU A 181 3.66 1.77 -14.11
N LYS A 182 2.66 1.63 -13.23
CA LYS A 182 2.83 1.10 -11.86
C LYS A 182 3.34 -0.34 -11.85
N ILE A 183 2.74 -1.22 -12.63
CA ILE A 183 3.18 -2.63 -12.72
C ILE A 183 4.60 -2.70 -13.25
N GLU A 184 4.87 -1.99 -14.36
CA GLU A 184 6.17 -2.02 -15.02
C GLU A 184 7.28 -1.42 -14.16
N GLY A 185 7.00 -0.36 -13.41
CA GLY A 185 7.96 0.25 -12.48
C GLY A 185 8.42 -0.72 -11.39
N PHE A 186 7.48 -1.44 -10.77
CA PHE A 186 7.84 -2.45 -9.76
C PHE A 186 8.55 -3.66 -10.37
N PHE A 187 8.09 -4.11 -11.54
CA PHE A 187 8.74 -5.19 -12.28
C PHE A 187 10.20 -4.86 -12.60
N ARG A 188 10.51 -3.64 -13.05
CA ARG A 188 11.89 -3.21 -13.36
C ARG A 188 12.81 -3.35 -12.14
N ILE A 189 12.38 -2.91 -10.96
CA ILE A 189 13.14 -3.07 -9.71
C ILE A 189 13.32 -4.56 -9.36
N CYS A 190 12.25 -5.36 -9.45
CA CYS A 190 12.32 -6.80 -9.17
C CYS A 190 13.28 -7.52 -10.13
N LYS A 191 13.22 -7.18 -11.43
CA LYS A 191 14.10 -7.73 -12.47
C LYS A 191 15.56 -7.36 -12.20
N ALA A 192 15.85 -6.09 -11.91
CA ALA A 192 17.19 -5.63 -11.60
C ALA A 192 17.75 -6.29 -10.32
N ARG A 193 16.90 -6.58 -9.33
CA ARG A 193 17.26 -7.35 -8.13
C ARG A 193 17.16 -8.88 -8.27
N LYS A 194 16.97 -9.37 -9.51
CA LYS A 194 16.71 -10.75 -9.91
C LYS A 194 15.33 -11.25 -9.49
N LEU A 195 14.56 -11.72 -10.48
CA LEU A 195 13.23 -12.28 -10.27
C LEU A 195 13.29 -13.57 -9.47
N THR A 196 12.45 -13.69 -8.43
CA THR A 196 12.37 -14.89 -7.58
C THR A 196 11.23 -15.83 -7.96
N GLY A 197 10.25 -15.37 -8.75
CA GLY A 197 8.99 -16.10 -8.99
C GLY A 197 7.89 -15.79 -7.98
N GLU A 198 8.23 -15.21 -6.84
CA GLU A 198 7.27 -14.84 -5.79
C GLU A 198 6.80 -13.38 -5.90
N GLN A 199 7.45 -12.60 -6.75
CA GLN A 199 7.20 -11.17 -6.89
C GLN A 199 6.00 -10.90 -7.78
N GLY A 200 5.33 -9.78 -7.51
CA GLY A 200 4.18 -9.40 -8.31
C GLY A 200 3.47 -8.15 -7.84
N VAL A 201 2.31 -7.89 -8.46
CA VAL A 201 1.50 -6.70 -8.18
C VAL A 201 0.05 -7.10 -7.98
N ILE A 202 -0.55 -6.59 -6.91
CA ILE A 202 -2.00 -6.60 -6.71
C ILE A 202 -2.60 -5.33 -7.34
N ILE A 203 -3.62 -5.52 -8.18
CA ILE A 203 -4.36 -4.46 -8.86
C ILE A 203 -5.87 -4.60 -8.66
N PRO A 204 -6.66 -3.54 -8.87
CA PRO A 204 -8.12 -3.64 -8.91
C PRO A 204 -8.56 -4.52 -10.09
N LYS A 205 -9.55 -5.39 -9.90
CA LYS A 205 -10.14 -6.16 -11.01
C LYS A 205 -10.73 -5.28 -12.09
N ALA A 206 -11.27 -4.13 -11.72
CA ALA A 206 -11.79 -3.13 -12.65
C ALA A 206 -10.71 -2.63 -13.64
N ASN A 207 -9.43 -2.72 -13.31
CA ASN A 207 -8.33 -2.33 -14.18
C ASN A 207 -7.82 -3.44 -15.13
N VAL A 208 -8.32 -4.68 -15.03
CA VAL A 208 -7.88 -5.78 -15.90
C VAL A 208 -8.06 -5.43 -17.38
N GLN A 209 -9.17 -4.75 -17.72
CA GLN A 209 -9.46 -4.27 -19.08
C GLN A 209 -8.48 -3.18 -19.58
N ASN A 210 -7.71 -2.56 -18.69
CA ASN A 210 -6.75 -1.50 -19.03
C ASN A 210 -5.31 -2.02 -19.20
N LEU A 211 -5.08 -3.31 -18.99
CA LEU A 211 -3.75 -3.90 -19.09
C LEU A 211 -3.24 -3.89 -20.54
N MET A 212 -2.18 -3.14 -20.76
CA MET A 212 -1.41 -3.01 -22.01
C MET A 212 0.08 -3.03 -21.68
N LEU A 213 0.50 -4.10 -21.02
CA LEU A 213 1.86 -4.25 -20.49
C LEU A 213 2.87 -4.52 -21.60
N ASN A 214 4.11 -4.09 -21.38
CA ASN A 214 5.22 -4.42 -22.27
C ASN A 214 5.48 -5.94 -22.36
N GLU A 215 6.12 -6.36 -23.46
CA GLU A 215 6.35 -7.78 -23.77
C GLU A 215 7.20 -8.49 -22.69
N GLU A 216 8.10 -7.76 -22.03
CA GLU A 216 8.96 -8.34 -20.99
C GLU A 216 8.16 -8.77 -19.76
N VAL A 217 7.21 -7.94 -19.30
CA VAL A 217 6.32 -8.29 -18.18
C VAL A 217 5.44 -9.46 -18.59
N ILE A 218 4.86 -9.43 -19.79
CA ILE A 218 4.04 -10.52 -20.32
C ILE A 218 4.83 -11.83 -20.31
N GLN A 219 6.07 -11.82 -20.77
CA GLN A 219 6.91 -13.01 -20.80
C GLN A 219 7.27 -13.49 -19.39
N ALA A 220 7.60 -12.59 -18.46
CA ALA A 220 7.89 -12.96 -17.08
C ALA A 220 6.68 -13.60 -16.38
N VAL A 221 5.46 -13.12 -16.67
CA VAL A 221 4.21 -13.73 -16.18
C VAL A 221 3.98 -15.11 -16.78
N LYS A 222 4.17 -15.27 -18.11
CA LYS A 222 4.09 -16.58 -18.78
C LYS A 222 5.09 -17.59 -18.20
N ASP A 223 6.30 -17.12 -17.90
CA ASP A 223 7.37 -17.92 -17.29
C ASP A 223 7.18 -18.17 -15.78
N LYS A 224 6.10 -17.66 -15.16
CA LYS A 224 5.84 -17.72 -13.72
C LYS A 224 6.94 -17.10 -12.85
N LYS A 225 7.66 -16.11 -13.39
CA LYS A 225 8.70 -15.34 -12.68
C LYS A 225 8.17 -14.08 -12.00
N PHE A 226 6.98 -13.64 -12.41
CA PHE A 226 6.27 -12.49 -11.86
C PHE A 226 4.77 -12.76 -11.93
N THR A 227 3.98 -12.23 -11.00
CA THR A 227 2.53 -12.47 -10.98
C THR A 227 1.75 -11.16 -10.89
N ILE A 228 0.58 -11.11 -11.54
CA ILE A 228 -0.35 -10.00 -11.40
C ILE A 228 -1.66 -10.57 -10.85
N TRP A 229 -2.04 -10.12 -9.67
CA TRP A 229 -3.27 -10.52 -9.01
C TRP A 229 -4.31 -9.40 -9.14
N SER A 230 -5.50 -9.74 -9.62
CA SER A 230 -6.65 -8.85 -9.59
C SER A 230 -7.53 -9.13 -8.39
N VAL A 231 -7.91 -8.10 -7.63
CA VAL A 231 -8.78 -8.23 -6.46
C VAL A 231 -10.04 -7.37 -6.59
N ASP A 232 -11.15 -7.84 -6.02
CA ASP A 232 -12.40 -7.08 -5.89
C ASP A 232 -12.55 -6.47 -4.51
N HIS A 233 -12.01 -7.15 -3.48
CA HIS A 233 -12.17 -6.75 -2.08
C HIS A 233 -10.84 -6.81 -1.32
N ILE A 234 -10.74 -6.03 -0.25
CA ILE A 234 -9.58 -6.04 0.67
C ILE A 234 -9.27 -7.45 1.20
N GLU A 235 -10.30 -8.25 1.45
CA GLU A 235 -10.21 -9.62 1.92
C GLU A 235 -9.38 -10.52 0.99
N ASP A 236 -9.46 -10.29 -0.33
CA ASP A 236 -8.69 -11.04 -1.31
C ASP A 236 -7.20 -10.66 -1.26
N GLY A 237 -6.93 -9.35 -1.22
CA GLY A 237 -5.56 -8.84 -1.26
C GLY A 237 -4.77 -9.15 0.00
N ILE A 238 -5.38 -9.02 1.18
CA ILE A 238 -4.67 -9.34 2.43
C ILE A 238 -4.33 -10.82 2.52
N ARG A 239 -5.18 -11.71 1.97
CA ARG A 239 -4.88 -13.14 1.87
C ARG A 239 -3.67 -13.40 0.97
N ILE A 240 -3.55 -12.69 -0.15
CA ILE A 240 -2.38 -12.80 -1.03
C ILE A 240 -1.11 -12.31 -0.33
N LEU A 241 -1.21 -11.18 0.38
CA LEU A 241 -0.05 -10.54 1.03
C LEU A 241 0.49 -11.31 2.24
N THR A 242 -0.38 -12.02 2.96
CA THR A 242 -0.04 -12.67 4.24
C THR A 242 -0.14 -14.19 4.23
N GLY A 243 -0.84 -14.76 3.26
CA GLY A 243 -1.21 -16.19 3.24
C GLY A 243 -2.38 -16.56 4.16
N ILE A 244 -2.90 -15.61 4.96
CA ILE A 244 -3.94 -15.84 5.97
C ILE A 244 -5.25 -15.17 5.53
N GLY A 245 -6.36 -15.89 5.65
CA GLY A 245 -7.69 -15.36 5.33
C GLY A 245 -8.24 -14.40 6.38
N CYS A 246 -9.18 -13.55 5.97
CA CYS A 246 -9.86 -12.61 6.87
C CYS A 246 -10.81 -13.25 7.88
N GLY A 247 -11.34 -14.44 7.59
CA GLY A 247 -12.35 -15.10 8.41
C GLY A 247 -13.75 -14.48 8.26
N GLN A 248 -14.76 -15.23 8.65
CA GLN A 248 -16.16 -14.82 8.60
C GLN A 248 -16.60 -14.30 9.97
N LYS A 249 -17.44 -13.26 9.97
CA LYS A 249 -18.01 -12.70 11.20
C LYS A 249 -19.10 -13.64 11.74
N HIS A 250 -19.01 -13.99 13.01
CA HIS A 250 -20.00 -14.76 13.75
C HIS A 250 -21.09 -13.85 14.35
N LYS A 251 -22.17 -14.45 14.86
CA LYS A 251 -23.32 -13.71 15.44
C LYS A 251 -22.96 -12.93 16.71
N ASP A 252 -21.94 -13.37 17.45
CA ASP A 252 -21.46 -12.75 18.68
C ASP A 252 -20.45 -11.60 18.43
N GLY A 253 -20.16 -11.30 17.17
CA GLY A 253 -19.21 -10.25 16.79
C GLY A 253 -17.77 -10.73 16.60
N SER A 254 -17.44 -11.97 16.98
CA SER A 254 -16.13 -12.58 16.72
C SER A 254 -15.96 -12.93 15.23
N TYR A 255 -14.73 -13.20 14.82
CA TYR A 255 -14.42 -13.75 13.51
C TYR A 255 -13.88 -15.19 13.64
N THR A 256 -13.78 -15.89 12.52
CA THR A 256 -13.11 -17.21 12.45
C THR A 256 -11.76 -17.18 13.17
N GLU A 257 -11.49 -18.20 13.97
CA GLU A 257 -10.24 -18.32 14.73
C GLU A 257 -9.01 -18.23 13.82
N ASP A 258 -7.94 -17.62 14.34
CA ASP A 258 -6.68 -17.36 13.63
C ASP A 258 -6.76 -16.51 12.35
N SER A 259 -7.92 -15.94 12.05
CA SER A 259 -8.07 -15.05 10.91
C SER A 259 -7.47 -13.67 11.16
N ILE A 260 -7.17 -12.94 10.08
CA ILE A 260 -6.69 -11.55 10.16
C ILE A 260 -7.66 -10.69 10.97
N PHE A 261 -8.97 -10.75 10.67
CA PHE A 261 -9.93 -9.88 11.35
C PHE A 261 -10.13 -10.26 12.82
N GLU A 262 -10.01 -11.54 13.19
CA GLU A 262 -10.05 -11.92 14.60
C GLU A 262 -8.83 -11.38 15.36
N LYS A 263 -7.63 -11.50 14.78
CA LYS A 263 -6.41 -10.94 15.38
C LYS A 263 -6.48 -9.42 15.55
N VAL A 264 -6.98 -8.71 14.53
CA VAL A 264 -7.23 -7.26 14.61
C VAL A 264 -8.26 -6.95 15.72
N ARG A 265 -9.39 -7.68 15.77
CA ARG A 265 -10.42 -7.48 16.79
C ARG A 265 -9.87 -7.67 18.20
N LEU A 266 -9.11 -8.74 18.44
CA LEU A 266 -8.50 -9.03 19.73
C LEU A 266 -7.51 -7.93 20.15
N ARG A 267 -6.69 -7.43 19.22
CA ARG A 267 -5.78 -6.30 19.48
C ARG A 267 -6.53 -5.03 19.87
N LEU A 268 -7.62 -4.71 19.18
CA LEU A 268 -8.45 -3.55 19.50
C LEU A 268 -9.12 -3.69 20.88
N VAL A 269 -9.60 -4.88 21.24
CA VAL A 269 -10.11 -5.18 22.58
C VAL A 269 -9.03 -4.97 23.64
N GLU A 270 -7.81 -5.43 23.38
CA GLU A 270 -6.66 -5.23 24.26
C GLU A 270 -6.36 -3.74 24.46
N PHE A 271 -6.28 -2.96 23.39
CA PHE A 271 -6.06 -1.51 23.47
C PHE A 271 -7.15 -0.79 24.27
N ALA A 272 -8.42 -1.16 24.07
CA ALA A 272 -9.53 -0.60 24.83
C ALA A 272 -9.43 -0.93 26.33
N ARG A 273 -9.01 -2.16 26.69
CA ARG A 273 -8.79 -2.56 28.09
C ARG A 273 -7.64 -1.77 28.71
N LEU A 274 -6.49 -1.69 28.04
CA LEU A 274 -5.32 -0.97 28.53
C LEU A 274 -5.61 0.53 28.70
N SER A 275 -6.31 1.15 27.75
CA SER A 275 -6.72 2.56 27.84
C SER A 275 -7.62 2.83 29.05
N ARG A 276 -8.59 1.96 29.34
CA ARG A 276 -9.45 2.08 30.54
C ARG A 276 -8.66 1.94 31.83
N THR A 277 -7.75 0.96 31.91
CA THR A 277 -6.92 0.75 33.09
C THR A 277 -6.01 1.94 33.35
N PHE A 278 -5.35 2.47 32.32
CA PHE A 278 -4.49 3.64 32.43
C PHE A 278 -5.25 4.88 32.93
N ASN A 279 -6.42 5.16 32.36
CA ASN A 279 -7.26 6.28 32.80
C ASN A 279 -7.78 6.11 34.24
N LYS A 280 -8.10 4.87 34.66
CA LYS A 280 -8.52 4.60 36.03
C LYS A 280 -7.38 4.86 37.03
N ASN A 281 -6.16 4.47 36.69
CA ASN A 281 -4.99 4.70 37.54
C ASN A 281 -4.70 6.21 37.68
N LEU A 282 -4.70 6.95 36.57
CA LEU A 282 -4.53 8.42 36.59
C LEU A 282 -5.57 9.14 37.48
N LEU A 283 -6.84 8.69 37.43
CA LEU A 283 -7.90 9.25 38.29
C LEU A 283 -7.70 8.91 39.77
N ASN A 284 -7.14 7.74 40.08
CA ASN A 284 -6.84 7.36 41.45
C ASN A 284 -5.62 8.14 42.00
N ASP A 285 -4.60 8.35 41.18
CA ASP A 285 -3.42 9.13 41.55
C ASP A 285 -3.81 10.58 41.87
N LYS A 286 -4.62 11.22 41.02
CA LYS A 286 -5.15 12.57 41.27
C LYS A 286 -5.97 12.69 42.55
N LYS A 287 -6.84 11.71 42.83
CA LYS A 287 -7.61 11.66 44.09
C LYS A 287 -6.74 11.46 45.32
N THR A 288 -5.56 10.86 45.15
CA THR A 288 -4.60 10.67 46.25
C THR A 288 -3.80 11.95 46.48
N GLU A 289 -3.43 12.67 45.42
CA GLU A 289 -2.82 14.01 45.50
C GLU A 289 -3.76 15.03 46.14
N GLU A 290 -5.02 15.12 45.70
CA GLU A 290 -6.03 16.04 46.27
C GLU A 290 -6.28 15.77 47.76
N LYS A 291 -6.26 14.50 48.19
CA LYS A 291 -6.42 14.15 49.61
C LYS A 291 -5.21 14.55 50.46
N ASN A 292 -4.01 14.46 49.90
CA ASN A 292 -2.80 14.85 50.63
C ASN A 292 -2.68 16.38 50.75
N GLU A 293 -3.19 17.14 49.77
CA GLU A 293 -3.25 18.61 49.83
C GLU A 293 -4.34 19.14 50.79
N GLU A 294 -5.40 18.38 51.06
CA GLU A 294 -6.43 18.74 52.06
C GLU A 294 -6.02 18.41 53.51
N GLU A 295 -4.99 17.59 53.71
CA GLU A 295 -4.47 17.17 55.03
C GLU A 295 -3.25 18.00 55.52
N GLU A 296 -2.72 18.92 54.70
CA GLU A 296 -1.69 19.93 55.06
C GLU A 296 -2.29 21.31 55.40
#